data_AF-A0A4Y2UCF6-F1
#
_entry.id   AF-A0A4Y2UCF6-F1
#
_cell.length_a   1.000
_cell.length_b   1.000
_cell.length_c   1.000
_cell.angle_alpha   90.00
_cell.angle_beta   90.00
_cell.angle_gamma   90.00
#
_symmetry.space_group_name_H-M   'P 1'
#
loop_
_entity.id
_entity.type
_entity.pdbx_description
1 polymer ?
#
loop_
_entity_poly.entity_id
_entity_poly.type
_entity_poly.pdbx_seq_one_letter_code
_entity_poly.pdbx_strand_id
1 'polypeptide(L)'
;MGGSGTCSCGRTDHESCELSEHHCGSVAPLHAFVFPTGNRIFQQDNTPCRKVGIVLEWFEEHTDEFHLMSWSPNSPDLNPMEHIWDVMERQLRAQTPPCPNISTLCDRCLDIWYNPSPVMYQKLVAPMPRRVAAVLKAEGGATRY
;
A
#
# COMPACT_ATOMS: atom_id res chain seq x y z
N MET A 1 16.06 -41.87 -14.73
CA MET A 1 15.12 -41.67 -13.60
C MET A 1 15.56 -40.37 -12.94
N GLY A 2 15.06 -39.19 -13.28
CA GLY A 2 13.68 -38.74 -13.48
C GLY A 2 13.48 -37.62 -12.46
N GLY A 3 12.90 -36.45 -12.74
CA GLY A 3 12.55 -35.76 -13.96
C GLY A 3 12.50 -34.27 -13.62
N SER A 4 12.87 -33.40 -14.55
CA SER A 4 12.74 -31.95 -14.39
C SER A 4 11.26 -31.59 -14.38
N GLY A 5 10.74 -31.28 -13.20
CA GLY A 5 9.38 -30.76 -13.03
C GLY A 5 9.32 -29.33 -13.54
N THR A 6 8.85 -29.14 -14.77
CA THR A 6 8.40 -27.82 -15.23
C THR A 6 7.12 -27.49 -14.46
N CYS A 7 7.20 -26.57 -13.49
CA CYS A 7 6.01 -25.99 -12.88
C CYS A 7 5.29 -25.17 -13.96
N SER A 8 4.20 -25.73 -14.49
CA SER A 8 3.26 -25.00 -15.33
C SER A 8 2.51 -24.00 -14.46
N CYS A 9 2.94 -22.74 -14.49
CA CYS A 9 2.20 -21.63 -13.90
C CYS A 9 0.87 -21.45 -14.63
N GLY A 10 -0.20 -21.27 -13.85
CA GLY A 10 -1.54 -21.08 -14.39
C GLY A 10 -1.63 -19.75 -15.10
N ARG A 11 -2.53 -19.66 -16.08
CA ARG A 11 -2.73 -18.46 -16.92
C ARG A 11 -3.07 -17.20 -16.10
N THR A 12 -3.55 -17.36 -14.86
CA THR A 12 -3.84 -16.29 -13.88
C THR A 12 -2.62 -15.79 -13.10
N ASP A 13 -1.57 -16.59 -12.99
CA ASP A 13 -0.35 -16.22 -12.26
C ASP A 13 0.54 -15.30 -13.10
N HIS A 14 0.48 -15.45 -14.44
CA HIS A 14 1.24 -14.65 -15.38
C HIS A 14 0.82 -13.17 -15.37
N GLU A 15 -0.49 -12.90 -15.36
CA GLU A 15 -1.03 -11.53 -15.33
C GLU A 15 -0.68 -10.81 -14.02
N SER A 16 -0.65 -11.55 -12.90
CA SER A 16 -0.21 -11.02 -11.60
C SER A 16 1.30 -10.74 -11.57
N CYS A 17 2.13 -11.57 -12.21
CA CYS A 17 3.57 -11.31 -12.37
C CYS A 17 3.83 -10.07 -13.22
N GLU A 18 3.17 -9.93 -14.38
CA GLU A 18 3.36 -8.77 -15.26
C GLU A 18 2.95 -7.45 -14.59
N LEU A 19 1.83 -7.43 -13.84
CA LEU A 19 1.43 -6.28 -13.04
C LEU A 19 2.45 -5.94 -11.94
N SER A 20 3.07 -6.96 -11.32
CA SER A 20 4.09 -6.78 -10.28
C SER A 20 5.40 -6.20 -10.82
N GLU A 21 5.89 -6.70 -11.96
CA GLU A 21 7.12 -6.22 -12.60
C GLU A 21 6.98 -4.79 -13.11
N HIS A 22 5.84 -4.45 -13.73
CA HIS A 22 5.59 -3.09 -14.24
C HIS A 22 5.46 -2.05 -13.11
N HIS A 23 4.90 -2.45 -11.95
CA HIS A 23 4.81 -1.61 -10.77
C HIS A 23 6.18 -1.45 -10.08
N CYS A 24 6.95 -2.54 -9.93
CA CYS A 24 8.29 -2.51 -9.34
C CYS A 24 9.30 -1.66 -10.13
N GLY A 25 9.38 -1.85 -11.45
CA GLY A 25 10.36 -1.16 -12.29
C GLY A 25 10.18 0.36 -12.34
N SER A 26 8.98 0.85 -12.03
CA SER A 26 8.64 2.28 -12.02
C SER A 26 8.88 2.95 -10.66
N VAL A 27 8.90 2.17 -9.58
CA VAL A 27 8.92 2.68 -8.20
C VAL A 27 10.34 3.03 -7.76
N ALA A 28 11.35 2.21 -8.09
CA ALA A 28 12.73 2.45 -7.68
C ALA A 28 13.30 3.82 -8.13
N PRO A 29 13.14 4.27 -9.40
CA PRO A 29 13.65 5.57 -9.85
C PRO A 29 12.96 6.77 -9.20
N LEU A 30 11.63 6.72 -9.01
CA LEU A 30 10.88 7.79 -8.35
C LEU A 30 11.26 7.88 -6.86
N HIS A 31 11.52 6.73 -6.25
CA HIS A 31 11.85 6.60 -4.84
C HIS A 31 13.24 7.18 -4.52
N ALA A 32 14.27 6.92 -5.33
CA ALA A 32 15.58 7.55 -5.13
C ALA A 32 15.51 9.10 -5.16
N PHE A 33 14.60 9.66 -5.98
CA PHE A 33 14.42 11.11 -6.10
C PHE A 33 13.67 11.73 -4.92
N VAL A 34 12.53 11.17 -4.52
CA VAL A 34 11.71 11.70 -3.40
C VAL A 34 12.40 11.47 -2.05
N PHE A 35 13.28 10.47 -1.98
CA PHE A 35 13.72 9.85 -0.75
C PHE A 35 15.23 9.51 -0.76
N PRO A 36 16.13 10.52 -0.83
CA PRO A 36 17.54 10.32 -1.19
C PRO A 36 18.48 9.78 -0.10
N THR A 37 18.02 9.59 1.15
CA THR A 37 18.92 9.26 2.28
C THR A 37 19.03 7.76 2.62
N GLY A 38 18.57 6.87 1.74
CA GLY A 38 18.82 5.40 1.82
C GLY A 38 18.16 4.64 2.99
N ASN A 39 17.70 5.31 4.05
CA ASN A 39 17.09 4.65 5.21
C ASN A 39 15.56 4.60 5.09
N ARG A 40 15.05 3.92 4.06
CA ARG A 40 13.61 3.95 3.73
C ARG A 40 12.89 2.68 4.18
N ILE A 41 11.78 2.89 4.87
CA ILE A 41 10.93 1.82 5.38
C ILE A 41 9.70 1.73 4.46
N PHE A 42 9.52 0.58 3.82
CA PHE A 42 8.33 0.29 3.03
C PHE A 42 7.30 -0.44 3.88
N GLN A 43 6.10 0.12 3.98
CA GLN A 43 4.97 -0.50 4.68
C GLN A 43 3.99 -1.06 3.65
N GLN A 44 3.64 -2.33 3.77
CA GLN A 44 2.52 -2.92 3.04
C GLN A 44 1.61 -3.71 3.99
N ASP A 45 0.30 -3.72 3.71
CA ASP A 45 -0.60 -4.67 4.37
C ASP A 45 -0.26 -6.11 3.95
N ASN A 46 -0.53 -7.05 4.84
CA ASN A 46 -0.10 -8.44 4.71
C ASN A 46 -1.11 -9.29 3.90
N THR A 47 -1.71 -8.69 2.86
CA THR A 47 -2.72 -9.35 2.00
C THR A 47 -2.13 -10.53 1.21
N PRO A 48 -2.92 -11.57 0.87
CA PRO A 48 -2.40 -12.79 0.25
C PRO A 48 -1.63 -12.57 -1.05
N CYS A 49 -2.05 -11.61 -1.88
CA CYS A 49 -1.36 -11.27 -3.13
C CYS A 49 0.02 -10.63 -2.92
N ARG A 50 0.29 -10.08 -1.73
CA ARG A 50 1.58 -9.45 -1.39
C ARG A 50 2.58 -10.40 -0.73
N LYS A 51 2.20 -11.67 -0.57
CA LYS A 51 3.07 -12.77 -0.11
C LYS A 51 3.49 -13.72 -1.23
N VAL A 52 3.16 -13.37 -2.48
CA VAL A 52 3.56 -14.15 -3.65
C VAL A 52 5.08 -14.06 -3.78
N GLY A 53 5.73 -15.19 -4.07
CA GLY A 53 7.19 -15.32 -4.07
C GLY A 53 7.90 -14.24 -4.88
N ILE A 54 7.35 -13.86 -6.04
CA ILE A 54 7.93 -12.83 -6.92
C ILE A 54 8.03 -11.44 -6.25
N VAL A 55 7.05 -11.07 -5.41
CA VAL A 55 7.05 -9.77 -4.73
C VAL A 55 8.11 -9.76 -3.63
N LEU A 56 8.26 -10.87 -2.91
CA LEU A 56 9.25 -11.01 -1.85
C LEU A 56 10.67 -11.06 -2.43
N GLU A 57 10.87 -11.81 -3.51
CA GLU A 57 12.15 -11.92 -4.22
C GLU A 57 12.62 -10.53 -4.70
N TRP A 58 11.72 -9.71 -5.25
CA TRP A 58 12.08 -8.34 -5.65
C TRP A 58 12.55 -7.48 -4.47
N PHE A 59 11.89 -7.56 -3.31
CA PHE A 59 12.32 -6.84 -2.10
C PHE A 59 13.66 -7.37 -1.54
N GLU A 60 13.96 -8.65 -1.72
CA GLU A 60 15.26 -9.23 -1.38
C GLU A 60 16.36 -8.70 -2.30
N GLU A 61 16.10 -8.57 -3.61
CA GLU A 61 17.03 -8.01 -4.58
C GLU A 61 17.32 -6.52 -4.36
N HIS A 62 16.37 -5.77 -3.79
CA HIS A 62 16.48 -4.31 -3.56
C HIS A 62 16.60 -3.95 -2.08
N THR A 63 17.21 -4.81 -1.26
CA THR A 63 17.28 -4.61 0.20
C THR A 63 18.10 -3.37 0.63
N ASP A 64 19.03 -2.93 -0.23
CA ASP A 64 19.82 -1.72 -0.06
C ASP A 64 19.03 -0.43 -0.37
N GLU A 65 17.94 -0.55 -1.12
CA GLU A 65 17.03 0.55 -1.47
C GLU A 65 15.76 0.59 -0.60
N PHE A 66 15.24 -0.59 -0.22
CA PHE A 66 13.97 -0.74 0.51
C PHE A 66 14.12 -1.66 1.73
N HIS A 67 13.79 -1.12 2.91
CA HIS A 67 13.58 -1.94 4.10
C HIS A 67 12.09 -2.26 4.24
N LEU A 68 11.69 -3.48 3.86
CA LEU A 68 10.32 -3.94 4.07
C LEU A 68 10.02 -4.11 5.56
N MET A 69 9.05 -3.34 6.08
CA MET A 69 8.66 -3.41 7.48
C MET A 69 7.89 -4.70 7.78
N SER A 70 8.25 -5.37 8.87
CA SER A 70 7.43 -6.46 9.40
C SER A 70 6.08 -5.92 9.88
N TRP A 71 4.99 -6.47 9.34
CA TRP A 71 3.64 -6.00 9.63
C TRP A 71 2.75 -7.12 10.15
N SER A 72 1.94 -6.85 11.18
CA SER A 72 0.95 -7.82 11.67
C SER A 72 -0.19 -7.99 10.66
N PRO A 73 -0.65 -9.23 10.39
CA PRO A 73 -1.87 -9.45 9.63
C PRO A 73 -3.08 -8.75 10.30
N ASN A 74 -4.06 -8.33 9.50
CA ASN A 74 -5.34 -7.78 9.97
C ASN A 74 -5.22 -6.57 10.92
N SER A 75 -4.28 -5.65 10.65
CA SER A 75 -4.11 -4.41 11.43
C SER A 75 -4.41 -3.15 10.59
N PRO A 76 -5.67 -2.94 10.14
CA PRO A 76 -6.04 -1.76 9.36
C PRO A 76 -5.85 -0.45 10.15
N ASP A 77 -6.07 -0.48 11.47
CA ASP A 77 -5.91 0.65 12.41
C ASP A 77 -4.53 1.32 12.32
N LEU A 78 -3.52 0.54 11.91
CA LEU A 78 -2.14 0.98 11.81
C LEU A 78 -1.71 1.28 10.36
N ASN A 79 -2.55 1.06 9.35
CA ASN A 79 -2.23 1.33 7.95
C ASN A 79 -2.66 2.76 7.55
N PRO A 80 -1.74 3.73 7.37
CA PRO A 80 -2.12 5.09 7.02
C PRO A 80 -2.89 5.19 5.69
N MET A 81 -2.72 4.23 4.78
CA MET A 81 -3.44 4.20 3.50
C MET A 81 -4.95 4.05 3.67
N GLU A 82 -5.41 3.22 4.63
CA GLU A 82 -6.84 3.09 4.94
C GLU A 82 -7.46 4.44 5.33
N HIS A 83 -6.69 5.27 6.02
CA HIS A 83 -7.15 6.58 6.45
C HIS A 83 -7.13 7.61 5.30
N ILE A 84 -6.22 7.46 4.34
CA ILE A 84 -6.26 8.28 3.12
C ILE A 84 -7.52 7.92 2.33
N TRP A 85 -7.86 6.64 2.19
CA TRP A 85 -9.09 6.20 1.51
C TRP A 85 -10.35 6.74 2.18
N ASP A 86 -10.45 6.67 3.51
CA ASP A 86 -11.57 7.24 4.27
C ASP A 86 -11.68 8.76 4.08
N VAL A 87 -10.56 9.50 4.05
CA VAL A 87 -10.58 10.94 3.75
C VAL A 87 -11.05 11.21 2.33
N MET A 88 -10.58 10.46 1.33
CA MET A 88 -11.00 10.60 -0.06
C MET A 88 -12.50 10.32 -0.22
N GLU A 89 -12.99 9.25 0.40
CA GLU A 89 -14.40 8.87 0.35
C GLU A 89 -15.28 9.97 0.94
N ARG A 90 -14.89 10.55 2.09
CA ARG A 90 -15.63 11.67 2.71
C ARG A 90 -15.66 12.90 1.82
N GLN A 91 -14.54 13.26 1.20
CA GLN A 91 -14.48 14.38 0.28
C GLN A 91 -15.36 14.16 -0.93
N LEU A 92 -15.32 12.96 -1.52
CA LEU A 92 -16.15 12.58 -2.64
C LEU A 92 -17.65 12.63 -2.28
N ARG A 93 -18.04 12.11 -1.12
CA ARG A 93 -19.43 12.13 -0.63
C ARG A 93 -19.94 13.55 -0.34
N ALA A 94 -19.06 14.48 0.02
CA ALA A 94 -19.42 15.88 0.25
C ALA A 94 -19.66 16.66 -1.05
N GLN A 95 -19.20 16.17 -2.20
CA GLN A 95 -19.40 16.84 -3.48
C GLN A 95 -20.86 16.75 -3.95
N THR A 96 -21.40 17.89 -4.38
CA THR A 96 -22.76 18.00 -4.92
C THR A 96 -22.70 18.63 -6.32
N PRO A 97 -23.38 18.08 -7.34
CA PRO A 97 -24.21 16.86 -7.30
C PRO A 97 -23.37 15.57 -7.22
N PRO A 98 -23.99 14.44 -6.82
CA PRO A 98 -23.35 13.12 -6.86
C PRO A 98 -22.81 12.77 -8.25
N CYS A 99 -21.79 11.91 -8.31
CA CYS A 99 -21.21 11.47 -9.58
C CYS A 99 -22.25 10.69 -10.40
N PRO A 100 -22.59 11.11 -11.63
CA PRO A 100 -23.64 10.47 -12.43
C PRO A 100 -23.18 9.17 -13.12
N ASN A 101 -21.86 8.98 -13.27
CA ASN A 101 -21.27 7.82 -13.94
C ASN A 101 -19.85 7.55 -13.44
N ILE A 102 -19.29 6.41 -13.87
CA ILE A 102 -17.95 5.94 -13.48
C ILE A 102 -16.85 6.89 -13.95
N SER A 103 -16.97 7.49 -15.14
CA SER A 103 -15.96 8.43 -15.66
C SER A 103 -15.81 9.64 -14.72
N THR A 104 -16.93 10.29 -14.37
CA THR A 104 -16.93 11.44 -13.47
C THR A 104 -16.46 11.05 -12.06
N LEU A 105 -16.73 9.82 -11.63
CA LEU A 105 -16.20 9.30 -10.37
C LEU A 105 -14.67 9.17 -10.42
N CYS A 106 -14.11 8.59 -11.48
CA CYS A 106 -12.67 8.48 -11.68
C CYS A 106 -11.99 9.85 -11.68
N ASP A 107 -12.53 10.81 -12.44
CA ASP A 107 -11.97 12.16 -12.54
C ASP A 107 -11.93 12.85 -11.17
N ARG A 108 -13.02 12.76 -10.40
CA ARG A 108 -13.08 13.35 -9.05
C ARG A 108 -12.15 12.65 -8.06
N CYS A 109 -12.00 11.34 -8.15
CA CYS A 109 -11.05 10.59 -7.33
C CYS A 109 -9.61 11.04 -7.63
N LEU A 110 -9.26 11.23 -8.90
CA LEU A 110 -7.95 11.75 -9.30
C LEU A 110 -7.73 13.19 -8.80
N ASP A 111 -8.73 14.07 -8.95
CA ASP A 111 -8.62 15.45 -8.45
C ASP A 111 -8.36 15.50 -6.94
N ILE A 112 -9.08 14.69 -6.16
CA ILE A 112 -8.86 14.58 -4.71
C ILE A 112 -7.45 14.02 -4.42
N TRP A 113 -7.04 12.98 -5.15
CA TRP A 113 -5.75 12.32 -4.96
C TRP A 113 -4.55 13.22 -5.27
N TYR A 114 -4.66 14.09 -6.28
CA TYR A 114 -3.58 15.00 -6.68
C TYR A 114 -3.56 16.31 -5.90
N ASN A 115 -4.62 16.64 -5.16
CA ASN A 115 -4.69 17.87 -4.36
C ASN A 115 -4.86 17.68 -2.83
N PRO A 116 -4.17 16.75 -2.17
CA PRO A 116 -4.21 16.63 -0.72
C PRO A 116 -3.38 17.74 -0.07
N SER A 117 -3.96 18.42 0.91
CA SER A 117 -3.23 19.41 1.71
C SER A 117 -2.11 18.73 2.51
N PRO A 118 -0.91 19.32 2.63
CA PRO A 118 0.15 18.83 3.54
C PRO A 118 -0.34 18.61 4.99
N VAL A 119 -1.29 19.44 5.43
CA VAL A 119 -1.92 19.34 6.76
C VAL A 119 -2.73 18.05 6.91
N MET A 120 -3.29 17.51 5.82
CA MET A 120 -3.99 16.22 5.81
C MET A 120 -3.03 15.11 6.24
N TYR A 121 -1.88 15.00 5.58
CA TYR A 121 -0.89 13.96 5.88
C TYR A 121 -0.38 14.06 7.32
N GLN A 122 -0.11 15.26 7.81
CA GLN A 122 0.30 15.46 9.20
C GLN A 122 -0.76 14.97 10.19
N LYS A 123 -2.04 15.24 9.93
CA LYS A 123 -3.15 14.76 10.77
C LYS A 123 -3.31 13.24 10.74
N LEU A 124 -2.94 12.59 9.65
CA LEU A 124 -2.99 11.13 9.50
C LEU A 124 -1.82 10.44 10.22
N VAL A 125 -0.61 11.01 10.14
CA VAL A 125 0.60 10.42 10.71
C VAL A 125 0.76 10.75 12.21
N ALA A 126 0.41 11.97 12.65
CA ALA A 126 0.60 12.39 14.04
C ALA A 126 -0.06 11.46 15.10
N PRO A 127 -1.22 10.82 14.85
CA PRO A 127 -1.80 9.85 15.77
C PRO A 127 -1.09 8.49 15.83
N MET A 128 -0.22 8.14 14.89
CA MET A 128 0.37 6.80 14.78
C MET A 128 1.00 6.28 16.07
N PRO A 129 1.82 7.06 16.82
CA PRO A 129 2.35 6.59 18.10
C PRO A 129 1.26 6.18 19.11
N ARG A 130 0.13 6.90 19.12
CA ARG A 130 -1.01 6.58 19.99
C ARG A 130 -1.75 5.32 19.54
N ARG A 131 -1.86 5.07 18.24
CA ARG A 131 -2.48 3.85 17.71
C ARG A 131 -1.64 2.63 17.99
N VAL A 132 -0.33 2.72 17.77
CA VAL A 132 0.62 1.66 18.12
C VAL A 132 0.53 1.34 19.62
N ALA A 133 0.52 2.36 20.48
CA ALA A 133 0.33 2.17 21.92
C ALA A 133 -1.01 1.50 22.27
N ALA A 134 -2.09 1.82 21.55
CA ALA A 134 -3.41 1.20 21.74
C ALA A 134 -3.40 -0.28 21.34
N VAL A 135 -2.78 -0.65 20.21
CA VAL A 135 -2.64 -2.03 19.77
C VAL A 135 -1.78 -2.84 20.75
N LEU A 136 -0.67 -2.27 21.23
CA LEU A 136 0.17 -2.89 22.24
C LEU A 136 -0.61 -3.13 23.55
N LYS A 137 -1.40 -2.15 23.99
CA LYS A 137 -2.27 -2.29 25.17
C LYS A 137 -3.36 -3.33 24.98
N ALA A 138 -3.85 -3.50 23.75
CA ALA A 138 -4.84 -4.50 23.38
C ALA A 138 -4.22 -5.87 23.06
N GLU A 139 -2.91 -6.04 23.25
CA GLU A 139 -2.17 -7.28 22.95
C GLU A 139 -2.37 -7.76 21.50
N GLY A 140 -2.44 -6.82 20.55
CA GLY A 140 -2.71 -7.11 19.14
C GLY A 140 -4.20 -7.22 18.79
N GLY A 141 -5.09 -7.03 19.77
CA GLY A 141 -6.54 -6.95 19.56
C GLY A 141 -6.99 -5.66 18.86
N ALA A 142 -8.26 -5.66 18.43
CA ALA A 142 -8.88 -4.54 17.75
C ALA A 142 -8.90 -3.27 18.63
N THR A 143 -8.67 -2.11 18.01
CA THR A 143 -8.74 -0.82 18.69
C THR A 143 -9.93 0.00 18.22
N ARG A 144 -10.07 1.22 18.75
CA ARG A 144 -11.11 2.17 18.33
C ARG A 144 -10.78 2.93 17.04
N TYR A 145 -9.58 2.71 16.49
CA TYR A 145 -9.02 3.50 15.41
C TYR A 145 -9.42 3.00 14.04
#